data_AF-A0A841IXG7-F1
#
_entry.id   AF-A0A841IXG7-F1
#
_cell.length_a   1.000
_cell.length_b   1.000
_cell.length_c   1.000
_cell.angle_alpha   90.00
_cell.angle_beta   90.00
_cell.angle_gamma   90.00
#
_symmetry.space_group_name_H-M   'P 1'
#
loop_
_entity.id
_entity.type
_entity.pdbx_description
1 polymer ?
#
loop_
_entity_poly.entity_id
_entity_poly.type
_entity_poly.pdbx_seq_one_letter_code
_entity_poly.pdbx_strand_id
1 'polypeptide(L)'
;MPQLPPDLWFRPPIADALATCDMATVLEGVRSAHGWSQGKLASEIAYSQSWVSRVVNGQQALTVTQVHDLAVRLGIPLYLLRFGGVPTPPKEVKATKRRDFGKAVAAGALATALPSGPCREPVDRSTAPALRSITGGQRRMDAYSPARHLLPGAMAHVHLSEHMLANAHGTSHYSAISAAVSEASGFAAWLHADQGDADAARMHYRTAVIRARQAGMCLLDSYMLGSLAAFETETAQDPGLGLGLVQEAEHVLPSSAHPTAHAWLACVTALAHAAAGDRAGTAQALARAERHAGRSDNTDPPWPWVFPFDTAKVTGYRALAAVRLDEPDQARAAFAEAPRNGTNAKQEAILRVELATAHAGAGDLDEAFRLASEALGTAIAFGSTRILERVRAFRSAHGASGARCVRELDDRLAVLADRTDTSG
;
A
#
# COMPACT_ATOMS: atom_id res chain seq x y z
N MET A 1 24.61 -29.52 -2.60
CA MET A 1 25.66 -29.14 -1.63
C MET A 1 25.46 -29.92 -0.34
N PRO A 2 26.54 -30.30 0.38
CA PRO A 2 26.42 -30.82 1.75
C PRO A 2 25.66 -29.80 2.62
N GLN A 3 24.89 -30.25 3.61
CA GLN A 3 24.17 -29.34 4.48
C GLN A 3 25.14 -28.53 5.34
N LEU A 4 25.01 -27.20 5.29
CA LEU A 4 25.71 -26.29 6.20
C LEU A 4 25.17 -26.48 7.63
N PRO A 5 26.02 -26.29 8.66
CA PRO A 5 25.53 -26.22 10.03
C PRO A 5 24.41 -25.17 10.14
N PRO A 6 23.22 -25.53 10.67
CA PRO A 6 22.07 -24.62 10.68
C PRO A 6 22.30 -23.34 11.49
N ASP A 7 23.26 -23.35 12.42
CA ASP A 7 23.67 -22.22 13.25
C ASP A 7 24.68 -21.27 12.56
N LEU A 8 25.24 -21.65 11.41
CA LEU A 8 26.35 -20.92 10.78
C LEU A 8 26.03 -19.43 10.55
N TRP A 9 24.82 -19.14 10.06
CA TRP A 9 24.38 -17.78 9.75
C TRP A 9 24.18 -16.89 10.98
N PHE A 10 24.05 -17.50 12.16
CA PHE A 10 23.83 -16.81 13.43
C PHE A 10 25.12 -16.66 14.25
N ARG A 11 26.25 -17.19 13.76
CA ARG A 11 27.54 -16.98 14.41
C ARG A 11 27.92 -15.50 14.29
N PRO A 12 28.33 -14.82 15.38
CA PRO A 12 28.60 -13.38 15.39
C PRO A 12 29.36 -12.85 14.16
N PRO A 13 30.51 -13.43 13.74
CA PRO A 13 31.26 -12.89 12.60
C PRO A 13 30.53 -13.00 11.25
N ILE A 14 29.64 -14.00 11.08
CA ILE A 14 28.88 -14.18 9.83
C ILE A 14 27.59 -13.35 9.88
N ALA A 15 26.94 -13.25 11.03
CA ALA A 15 25.79 -12.40 11.23
C ALA A 15 26.11 -10.91 10.97
N ASP A 16 27.25 -10.43 11.48
CA ASP A 16 27.72 -9.06 11.25
C ASP A 16 28.06 -8.80 9.77
N ALA A 17 28.67 -9.81 9.11
CA ALA A 17 28.97 -9.74 7.69
C ALA A 17 27.70 -9.72 6.82
N LEU A 18 26.68 -10.49 7.17
CA LEU A 18 25.37 -10.45 6.50
C LEU A 18 24.64 -9.12 6.72
N ALA A 19 24.74 -8.55 7.93
CA ALA A 19 24.16 -7.25 8.28
C ALA A 19 24.84 -6.05 7.57
N THR A 20 26.04 -6.24 7.03
CA THR A 20 26.80 -5.21 6.30
C THR A 20 27.00 -5.53 4.82
N CYS A 21 26.53 -6.70 4.37
CA CYS A 21 26.76 -7.26 3.04
C CYS A 21 28.25 -7.48 2.70
N ASP A 22 29.07 -7.80 3.70
CA ASP A 22 30.46 -8.24 3.51
C ASP A 22 30.52 -9.68 2.98
N MET A 23 30.31 -9.82 1.68
CA MET A 23 30.30 -11.12 1.01
C MET A 23 31.67 -11.81 1.01
N ALA A 24 32.78 -11.09 1.24
CA ALA A 24 34.09 -11.70 1.36
C ALA A 24 34.17 -12.55 2.65
N THR A 25 33.73 -11.97 3.77
CA THR A 25 33.66 -12.66 5.06
C THR A 25 32.64 -13.80 5.05
N VAL A 26 31.51 -13.63 4.36
CA VAL A 26 30.49 -14.70 4.20
C VAL A 26 31.04 -15.88 3.40
N LEU A 27 31.71 -15.64 2.27
CA LEU A 27 32.29 -16.69 1.43
C LEU A 27 33.39 -17.47 2.18
N GLU A 28 34.23 -16.80 2.95
CA GLU A 28 35.25 -17.44 3.77
C GLU A 28 34.65 -18.22 4.96
N GLY A 29 33.55 -17.74 5.53
CA GLY A 29 32.79 -18.44 6.57
C GLY A 29 32.21 -19.76 6.05
N VAL A 30 31.59 -19.74 4.88
CA VAL A 30 31.07 -20.95 4.20
C VAL A 30 32.20 -21.91 3.82
N ARG A 31 33.29 -21.38 3.25
CA ARG A 31 34.47 -22.17 2.88
C ARG A 31 35.05 -22.92 4.07
N SER A 32 35.20 -22.21 5.20
CA SER A 32 35.77 -22.76 6.42
C SER A 32 34.83 -23.78 7.08
N ALA A 33 33.52 -23.54 7.08
CA ALA A 33 32.52 -24.45 7.62
C ALA A 33 32.46 -25.80 6.87
N HIS A 34 32.74 -25.79 5.56
CA HIS A 34 32.80 -27.00 4.75
C HIS A 34 34.21 -27.61 4.60
N GLY A 35 35.26 -26.95 5.11
CA GLY A 35 36.65 -27.37 4.88
C GLY A 35 37.07 -27.30 3.40
N TRP A 36 36.45 -26.42 2.61
CA TRP A 36 36.70 -26.33 1.17
C TRP A 36 37.97 -25.54 0.83
N SER A 37 38.60 -25.93 -0.28
CA SER A 37 39.57 -25.07 -0.97
C SER A 37 38.82 -23.95 -1.73
N GLN A 38 39.50 -22.84 -2.05
CA GLN A 38 38.90 -21.78 -2.86
C GLN A 38 38.47 -22.28 -4.25
N GLY A 39 39.20 -23.24 -4.83
CA GLY A 39 38.82 -23.89 -6.09
C GLY A 39 37.54 -24.71 -5.97
N LYS A 40 37.36 -25.43 -4.84
CA LYS A 40 36.13 -26.18 -4.57
C LYS A 40 34.94 -25.24 -4.35
N LEU A 41 35.11 -24.18 -3.55
CA LEU A 41 34.08 -23.15 -3.36
C LEU A 41 33.66 -22.57 -4.72
N ALA A 42 34.62 -22.16 -5.55
CA ALA A 42 34.37 -21.59 -6.88
C ALA A 42 33.54 -22.52 -7.77
N SER A 43 33.87 -23.83 -7.79
CA SER A 43 33.10 -24.82 -8.56
C SER A 43 31.66 -24.98 -8.07
N GLU A 44 31.40 -24.89 -6.76
CA GLU A 44 30.06 -25.04 -6.20
C GLU A 44 29.17 -23.80 -6.45
N ILE A 45 29.76 -22.60 -6.43
CA ILE A 45 29.04 -21.36 -6.76
C ILE A 45 29.03 -21.04 -8.26
N ALA A 46 29.61 -21.89 -9.10
CA ALA A 46 29.73 -21.69 -10.55
C ALA A 46 30.48 -20.41 -10.98
N TYR A 47 31.49 -20.00 -10.21
CA TYR A 47 32.43 -18.92 -10.57
C TYR A 47 33.85 -19.49 -10.76
N SER A 48 34.74 -18.70 -11.37
CA SER A 48 36.15 -19.08 -11.48
C SER A 48 36.90 -18.90 -10.15
N GLN A 49 37.92 -19.72 -9.90
CA GLN A 49 38.73 -19.61 -8.67
C GLN A 49 39.43 -18.24 -8.58
N SER A 50 39.83 -17.65 -9.71
CA SER A 50 40.40 -16.30 -9.77
C SER A 50 39.38 -15.22 -9.41
N TRP A 51 38.09 -15.43 -9.71
CA TRP A 51 37.02 -14.52 -9.29
C TRP A 51 36.80 -14.59 -7.78
N VAL A 52 36.71 -15.80 -7.21
CA VAL A 52 36.56 -15.99 -5.75
C VAL A 52 37.72 -15.36 -4.98
N SER A 53 38.95 -15.56 -5.46
CA SER A 53 40.14 -14.95 -4.85
C SER A 53 40.08 -13.42 -4.84
N ARG A 54 39.65 -12.79 -5.95
CA ARG A 54 39.51 -11.32 -6.01
C ARG A 54 38.41 -10.79 -5.10
N VAL A 55 37.30 -11.51 -4.96
CA VAL A 55 36.19 -11.13 -4.07
C VAL A 55 36.62 -11.23 -2.61
N VAL A 56 37.22 -12.36 -2.20
CA VAL A 56 37.70 -12.56 -0.82
C VAL A 56 38.79 -11.56 -0.43
N ASN A 57 39.65 -11.16 -1.36
CA ASN A 57 40.69 -10.17 -1.13
C ASN A 57 40.20 -8.71 -1.25
N GLY A 58 38.89 -8.47 -1.44
CA GLY A 58 38.31 -7.13 -1.53
C GLY A 58 38.67 -6.37 -2.81
N GLN A 59 39.17 -7.05 -3.84
CA GLN A 59 39.61 -6.47 -5.11
C GLN A 59 38.51 -6.43 -6.18
N GLN A 60 37.35 -7.03 -5.90
CA GLN A 60 36.20 -7.08 -6.81
C GLN A 60 34.92 -6.71 -6.06
N ALA A 61 34.32 -5.58 -6.42
CA ALA A 61 32.99 -5.22 -5.98
C ALA A 61 31.93 -6.11 -6.65
N LEU A 62 30.90 -6.48 -5.88
CA LEU A 62 29.78 -7.31 -6.34
C LEU A 62 28.58 -6.44 -6.68
N THR A 63 27.89 -6.78 -7.78
CA THR A 63 26.58 -6.22 -8.11
C THR A 63 25.49 -6.86 -7.26
N VAL A 64 24.34 -6.17 -7.11
CA VAL A 64 23.18 -6.71 -6.37
C VAL A 64 22.72 -8.06 -6.93
N THR A 65 22.76 -8.23 -8.25
CA THR A 65 22.42 -9.50 -8.93
C THR A 65 23.39 -10.62 -8.56
N GLN A 66 24.70 -10.32 -8.44
CA GLN A 66 25.70 -11.31 -8.01
C GLN A 66 25.54 -11.68 -6.53
N VAL A 67 25.21 -10.72 -5.66
CA VAL A 67 24.91 -11.01 -4.25
C VAL A 67 23.70 -11.91 -4.12
N HIS A 68 22.64 -11.64 -4.88
CA HIS A 68 21.44 -12.49 -4.91
C HIS A 68 21.73 -13.91 -5.43
N ASP A 69 22.47 -14.03 -6.54
CA ASP A 69 22.89 -15.33 -7.11
C ASP A 69 23.73 -16.13 -6.11
N LEU A 70 24.69 -15.51 -5.43
CA LEU A 70 25.45 -16.15 -4.35
C LEU A 70 24.56 -16.59 -3.18
N ALA A 71 23.60 -15.75 -2.77
CA ALA A 71 22.72 -16.06 -1.66
C ALA A 71 21.84 -17.28 -1.93
N VAL A 72 21.29 -17.38 -3.15
CA VAL A 72 20.52 -18.55 -3.58
C VAL A 72 21.40 -19.81 -3.63
N ARG A 73 22.61 -19.72 -4.20
CA ARG A 73 23.50 -20.87 -4.35
C ARG A 73 24.03 -21.38 -3.02
N LEU A 74 24.35 -20.49 -2.10
CA LEU A 74 24.92 -20.84 -0.80
C LEU A 74 23.85 -21.13 0.27
N GLY A 75 22.57 -20.97 -0.06
CA GLY A 75 21.48 -21.15 0.90
C GLY A 75 21.46 -20.09 2.00
N ILE A 76 21.92 -18.87 1.70
CA ILE A 76 21.87 -17.73 2.64
C ILE A 76 20.41 -17.29 2.76
N PRO A 77 19.83 -17.25 3.97
CA PRO A 77 18.50 -16.70 4.15
C PRO A 77 18.48 -15.20 3.79
N LEU A 78 17.77 -14.85 2.71
CA LEU A 78 17.76 -13.49 2.16
C LEU A 78 17.32 -12.42 3.17
N TYR A 79 16.53 -12.79 4.18
CA TYR A 79 16.09 -11.89 5.25
C TYR A 79 17.21 -11.45 6.19
N LEU A 80 18.39 -12.10 6.16
CA LEU A 80 19.56 -11.72 6.95
C LEU A 80 20.48 -10.73 6.22
N LEU A 81 20.35 -10.60 4.90
CA LEU A 81 21.20 -9.72 4.09
C LEU A 81 20.71 -8.27 4.16
N ARG A 82 21.59 -7.35 4.55
CA ARG A 82 21.33 -5.91 4.52
C ARG A 82 22.33 -5.20 3.62
N PHE A 83 21.82 -4.54 2.58
CA PHE A 83 22.62 -3.71 1.69
C PHE A 83 22.85 -2.34 2.34
N GLY A 84 24.09 -2.01 2.71
CA GLY A 84 24.43 -0.68 3.26
C GLY A 84 25.51 -0.62 4.35
N GLY A 85 26.40 -1.61 4.47
CA GLY A 85 27.52 -1.52 5.41
C GLY A 85 28.55 -0.45 5.02
N VAL A 86 29.15 0.19 6.03
CA VAL A 86 30.35 1.04 5.87
C VAL A 86 31.47 0.16 5.26
N PRO A 87 32.21 0.60 4.23
CA PRO A 87 33.30 -0.19 3.66
C PRO A 87 34.33 -0.49 4.75
N THR A 88 34.62 -1.76 5.00
CA THR A 88 35.77 -2.15 5.81
C THR A 88 37.04 -1.69 5.09
N PRO A 89 37.95 -0.96 5.77
CA PRO A 89 39.19 -0.53 5.15
C PRO A 89 40.01 -1.76 4.74
N PRO A 90 40.69 -1.73 3.58
CA PRO A 90 41.52 -2.84 3.14
C PRO A 90 42.56 -3.18 4.21
N LYS A 91 42.75 -4.48 4.48
CA LYS A 91 43.77 -4.98 5.40
C LYS A 91 45.13 -4.39 5.03
N GLU A 92 45.72 -3.68 5.99
CA GLU A 92 47.08 -3.14 5.90
C GLU A 92 48.07 -4.19 5.40
N VAL A 93 48.68 -3.89 4.26
CA VAL A 93 49.96 -4.50 3.88
C VAL A 93 50.99 -4.06 4.90
N LYS A 94 51.65 -5.03 5.53
CA LYS A 94 52.63 -4.83 6.60
C LYS A 94 53.58 -3.68 6.30
N ALA A 95 53.55 -2.70 7.21
CA ALA A 95 54.45 -1.57 7.29
C ALA A 95 55.93 -1.98 7.26
N THR A 96 56.68 -1.42 6.31
CA THR A 96 58.08 -1.07 6.53
C THR A 96 58.09 0.04 7.59
N LYS A 97 58.56 -0.29 8.80
CA LYS A 97 59.01 0.69 9.81
C LYS A 97 60.00 1.65 9.12
N ARG A 98 60.11 2.93 9.46
CA ARG A 98 60.42 3.46 10.80
C ARG A 98 60.58 4.98 10.67
N ARG A 99 60.04 5.76 11.63
CA ARG A 99 60.35 7.19 11.92
C ARG A 99 59.95 8.16 10.80
N ASP A 100 59.10 9.17 11.00
CA ASP A 100 59.08 10.12 12.10
C ASP A 100 57.66 10.59 12.42
N PHE A 101 57.32 10.44 13.68
CA PHE A 101 56.11 10.92 14.30
C PHE A 101 56.43 12.30 14.89
N GLY A 102 55.78 13.35 14.40
CA GLY A 102 55.76 14.65 15.05
C GLY A 102 56.10 15.82 14.14
N LYS A 103 55.22 16.84 14.19
CA LYS A 103 55.19 18.13 13.46
C LYS A 103 54.38 18.02 12.16
N ALA A 104 53.34 18.80 11.88
CA ALA A 104 52.91 20.05 12.46
C ALA A 104 51.42 20.27 12.19
N VAL A 105 50.73 20.78 13.20
CA VAL A 105 49.51 21.57 13.07
C VAL A 105 49.88 22.87 12.33
N ALA A 106 48.99 23.32 11.43
CA ALA A 106 48.94 24.63 10.77
C ALA A 106 49.85 24.89 9.53
N ALA A 107 49.27 24.65 8.34
CA ALA A 107 49.36 25.47 7.12
C ALA A 107 48.42 24.80 6.09
N GLY A 108 47.29 25.39 5.67
CA GLY A 108 47.27 26.53 4.77
C GLY A 108 46.90 26.04 3.35
N ALA A 109 45.64 26.21 2.98
CA ALA A 109 45.09 26.26 1.63
C ALA A 109 45.80 25.47 0.50
N LEU A 110 45.27 24.29 0.16
CA LEU A 110 45.01 23.93 -1.24
C LEU A 110 43.90 22.89 -1.24
N ALA A 111 42.70 23.31 -1.65
CA ALA A 111 41.63 22.40 -1.99
C ALA A 111 42.09 21.56 -3.19
N THR A 112 42.60 20.36 -2.93
CA THR A 112 42.66 19.33 -3.94
C THR A 112 41.23 18.93 -4.23
N ALA A 113 40.68 19.49 -5.30
CA ALA A 113 39.46 19.00 -5.92
C ALA A 113 39.66 17.50 -6.22
N LEU A 114 39.08 16.66 -5.37
CA LEU A 114 38.84 15.28 -5.74
C LEU A 114 37.93 15.33 -6.98
N PRO A 115 38.26 14.63 -8.07
CA PRO A 115 37.38 14.57 -9.22
C PRO A 115 36.06 14.01 -8.73
N SER A 116 35.02 14.83 -8.75
CA SER A 116 33.65 14.41 -8.57
C SER A 116 33.40 13.34 -9.63
N GLY A 117 33.42 12.07 -9.25
CA GLY A 117 32.76 11.03 -10.04
C GLY A 117 31.33 11.50 -10.34
N PRO A 118 30.73 11.09 -11.47
CA PRO A 118 29.41 11.60 -11.86
C PRO A 118 28.48 11.49 -10.65
N CYS A 119 28.06 12.66 -10.16
CA CYS A 119 27.14 12.76 -9.04
C CYS A 119 25.91 11.96 -9.48
N ARG A 120 25.69 10.81 -8.85
CA ARG A 120 24.54 9.95 -9.19
C ARG A 120 23.32 10.85 -9.02
N GLU A 121 22.54 11.04 -10.08
CA GLU A 121 21.33 11.87 -9.97
C GLU A 121 20.55 11.38 -8.74
N PRO A 122 20.11 12.27 -7.84
CA PRO A 122 19.45 11.87 -6.59
C PRO A 122 18.21 11.01 -6.83
N VAL A 123 17.65 11.08 -8.04
CA VAL A 123 16.58 10.26 -8.56
C VAL A 123 16.99 9.68 -9.91
N ASP A 124 16.51 8.48 -10.21
CA ASP A 124 16.72 7.86 -11.51
C ASP A 124 15.44 7.15 -11.98
N ARG A 125 15.51 6.49 -13.14
CA ARG A 125 14.38 5.75 -13.73
C ARG A 125 13.79 4.66 -12.83
N SER A 126 14.53 4.18 -11.83
CA SER A 126 14.09 3.13 -10.90
C SER A 126 13.36 3.68 -9.67
N THR A 127 13.51 4.97 -9.37
CA THR A 127 12.91 5.62 -8.19
C THR A 127 11.38 5.50 -8.19
N ALA A 128 10.70 5.93 -9.25
CA ALA A 128 9.23 5.87 -9.31
C ALA A 128 8.68 4.43 -9.19
N PRO A 129 9.19 3.43 -9.94
CA PRO A 129 8.80 2.03 -9.75
C PRO A 129 9.02 1.51 -8.32
N ALA A 130 10.12 1.88 -7.68
CA ALA A 130 10.41 1.47 -6.30
C ALA A 130 9.38 2.07 -5.31
N LEU A 131 9.08 3.36 -5.44
CA LEU A 131 8.07 4.02 -4.61
C LEU A 131 6.68 3.38 -4.79
N ARG A 132 6.24 3.16 -6.04
CA ARG A 132 4.96 2.49 -6.32
C ARG A 132 4.90 1.06 -5.78
N SER A 133 6.03 0.34 -5.83
CA SER A 133 6.11 -1.01 -5.27
C SER A 133 5.88 -1.04 -3.76
N ILE A 134 6.39 -0.04 -3.03
CA ILE A 134 6.15 0.12 -1.58
C ILE A 134 4.66 0.37 -1.33
N THR A 135 4.05 1.34 -2.03
CA THR A 135 2.62 1.63 -1.90
C THR A 135 1.76 0.41 -2.22
N GLY A 136 2.05 -0.29 -3.33
CA GLY A 136 1.35 -1.52 -3.70
C GLY A 136 1.50 -2.64 -2.66
N GLY A 137 2.68 -2.75 -2.03
CA GLY A 137 2.91 -3.66 -0.90
C GLY A 137 2.05 -3.32 0.31
N GLN A 138 2.00 -2.04 0.70
CA GLN A 138 1.18 -1.58 1.82
C GLN A 138 -0.33 -1.77 1.56
N ARG A 139 -0.80 -1.51 0.33
CA ARG A 139 -2.18 -1.76 -0.09
C ARG A 139 -2.59 -3.23 0.07
N ARG A 140 -1.70 -4.17 -0.27
CA ARG A 140 -1.98 -5.61 -0.06
C ARG A 140 -2.05 -5.98 1.43
N MET A 141 -1.27 -5.31 2.28
CA MET A 141 -1.30 -5.55 3.73
C MET A 141 -2.56 -4.98 4.40
N ASP A 142 -3.16 -3.92 3.86
CA ASP A 142 -4.40 -3.30 4.39
C ASP A 142 -5.54 -4.32 4.55
N ALA A 143 -5.62 -5.30 3.66
CA ALA A 143 -6.61 -6.36 3.71
C ALA A 143 -6.58 -7.20 5.01
N TYR A 144 -5.42 -7.26 5.68
CA TYR A 144 -5.19 -8.11 6.85
C TYR A 144 -4.61 -7.35 8.05
N SER A 145 -4.46 -6.03 7.94
CA SER A 145 -3.82 -5.20 8.98
C SER A 145 -4.74 -4.05 9.42
N PRO A 146 -4.78 -3.74 10.73
CA PRO A 146 -5.34 -2.50 11.22
C PRO A 146 -4.71 -1.27 10.56
N ALA A 147 -5.52 -0.28 10.15
CA ALA A 147 -5.00 0.94 9.52
C ALA A 147 -4.02 1.69 10.43
N ARG A 148 -4.29 1.75 11.75
CA ARG A 148 -3.37 2.35 12.75
C ARG A 148 -1.94 1.78 12.72
N HIS A 149 -1.76 0.51 12.35
CA HIS A 149 -0.43 -0.10 12.28
C HIS A 149 0.28 0.22 10.97
N LEU A 150 -0.47 0.44 9.89
CA LEU A 150 0.09 0.81 8.58
C LEU A 150 0.38 2.30 8.47
N LEU A 151 -0.40 3.14 9.16
CA LEU A 151 -0.39 4.58 8.99
C LEU A 151 0.99 5.22 9.23
N PRO A 152 1.76 4.90 10.28
CA PRO A 152 3.10 5.48 10.46
C PRO A 152 4.04 5.19 9.28
N GLY A 153 4.00 3.95 8.76
CA GLY A 153 4.81 3.54 7.62
C GLY A 153 4.34 4.17 6.31
N ALA A 154 3.03 4.32 6.12
CA ALA A 154 2.47 5.02 4.96
C ALA A 154 2.85 6.51 4.97
N MET A 155 2.77 7.18 6.12
CA MET A 155 3.16 8.58 6.27
C MET A 155 4.65 8.81 6.05
N ALA A 156 5.51 7.96 6.61
CA ALA A 156 6.93 7.99 6.32
C ALA A 156 7.23 7.80 4.83
N HIS A 157 6.46 6.92 4.16
CA HIS A 157 6.58 6.70 2.72
C HIS A 157 6.11 7.90 1.90
N VAL A 158 5.03 8.59 2.29
CA VAL A 158 4.59 9.85 1.66
C VAL A 158 5.69 10.90 1.78
N HIS A 159 6.26 11.11 2.97
CA HIS A 159 7.35 12.08 3.17
C HIS A 159 8.59 11.75 2.34
N LEU A 160 8.99 10.48 2.28
CA LEU A 160 10.09 10.04 1.43
C LEU A 160 9.80 10.32 -0.05
N SER A 161 8.59 10.01 -0.51
CA SER A 161 8.19 10.19 -1.90
C SER A 161 8.17 11.67 -2.28
N GLU A 162 7.68 12.54 -1.40
CA GLU A 162 7.73 14.00 -1.57
C GLU A 162 9.16 14.53 -1.61
N HIS A 163 10.07 14.00 -0.77
CA HIS A 163 11.48 14.34 -0.84
C HIS A 163 12.12 13.93 -2.19
N MET A 164 11.79 12.74 -2.70
CA MET A 164 12.24 12.30 -4.02
C MET A 164 11.64 13.17 -5.14
N LEU A 165 10.39 13.60 -5.00
CA LEU A 165 9.76 14.51 -5.96
C LEU A 165 10.47 15.86 -6.01
N ALA A 166 10.83 16.41 -4.84
CA ALA A 166 11.57 17.66 -4.75
C ALA A 166 12.90 17.58 -5.52
N ASN A 167 13.61 16.45 -5.40
CA ASN A 167 14.86 16.19 -6.11
C ASN A 167 14.67 15.90 -7.61
N ALA A 168 13.44 15.62 -8.05
CA ALA A 168 13.13 15.33 -9.45
C ALA A 168 12.75 16.58 -10.26
N HIS A 169 12.63 17.76 -9.65
CA HIS A 169 12.30 18.99 -10.36
C HIS A 169 13.30 19.29 -11.48
N GLY A 170 12.77 19.61 -12.68
CA GLY A 170 13.57 19.88 -13.87
C GLY A 170 14.14 18.63 -14.55
N THR A 171 13.96 17.44 -13.98
CA THR A 171 14.38 16.16 -14.58
C THR A 171 13.26 15.53 -15.41
N SER A 172 13.62 14.59 -16.28
CA SER A 172 12.64 13.76 -17.00
C SER A 172 11.82 12.82 -16.08
N HIS A 173 12.23 12.67 -14.81
CA HIS A 173 11.60 11.76 -13.84
C HIS A 173 10.47 12.40 -13.03
N TYR A 174 10.31 13.73 -13.10
CA TYR A 174 9.31 14.49 -12.33
C TYR A 174 7.90 13.90 -12.46
N SER A 175 7.41 13.71 -13.68
CA SER A 175 6.06 13.19 -13.93
C SER A 175 5.84 11.80 -13.30
N ALA A 176 6.79 10.88 -13.49
CA ALA A 176 6.67 9.52 -12.98
C ALA A 176 6.71 9.46 -11.44
N ILE A 177 7.52 10.31 -10.80
CA ILE A 177 7.61 10.41 -9.34
C ILE A 177 6.38 11.11 -8.77
N SER A 178 5.86 12.18 -9.41
CA SER A 178 4.58 12.80 -9.04
C SER A 178 3.44 11.78 -9.00
N ALA A 179 3.38 10.88 -9.99
CA ALA A 179 2.41 9.78 -10.00
C ALA A 179 2.60 8.80 -8.82
N ALA A 180 3.84 8.53 -8.41
CA ALA A 180 4.11 7.67 -7.25
C ALA A 180 3.71 8.34 -5.93
N VAL A 181 4.00 9.66 -5.78
CA VAL A 181 3.55 10.45 -4.62
C VAL A 181 2.03 10.47 -4.54
N SER A 182 1.36 10.68 -5.67
CA SER A 182 -0.11 10.66 -5.76
C SER A 182 -0.69 9.36 -5.21
N GLU A 183 -0.14 8.22 -5.61
CA GLU A 183 -0.61 6.91 -5.14
C GLU A 183 -0.38 6.71 -3.63
N ALA A 184 0.80 7.11 -3.13
CA ALA A 184 1.14 7.03 -1.71
C ALA A 184 0.23 7.93 -0.86
N SER A 185 -0.01 9.17 -1.29
CA SER A 185 -0.92 10.10 -0.62
C SER A 185 -2.36 9.60 -0.64
N GLY A 186 -2.84 9.05 -1.77
CA GLY A 186 -4.17 8.46 -1.85
C GLY A 186 -4.34 7.25 -0.93
N PHE A 187 -3.29 6.45 -0.75
CA PHE A 187 -3.31 5.36 0.23
C PHE A 187 -3.29 5.86 1.68
N ALA A 188 -2.49 6.88 2.01
CA ALA A 188 -2.54 7.51 3.32
C ALA A 188 -3.93 8.08 3.63
N ALA A 189 -4.59 8.71 2.65
CA ALA A 189 -5.94 9.21 2.78
C ALA A 189 -6.95 8.10 3.14
N TRP A 190 -6.85 6.94 2.47
CA TRP A 190 -7.68 5.76 2.78
C TRP A 190 -7.50 5.28 4.23
N LEU A 191 -6.25 5.25 4.72
CA LEU A 191 -5.96 4.82 6.09
C LEU A 191 -6.50 5.81 7.13
N HIS A 192 -6.37 7.12 6.89
CA HIS A 192 -6.98 8.15 7.76
C HIS A 192 -8.52 8.03 7.78
N ALA A 193 -9.14 7.80 6.62
CA ALA A 193 -10.58 7.56 6.54
C ALA A 193 -11.01 6.31 7.33
N ASP A 194 -10.23 5.22 7.29
CA ASP A 194 -10.48 4.02 8.09
C ASP A 194 -10.36 4.28 9.61
N GLN A 195 -9.50 5.22 10.00
CA GLN A 195 -9.34 5.69 11.38
C GLN A 195 -10.36 6.75 11.82
N GLY A 196 -11.24 7.21 10.94
CA GLY A 196 -12.24 8.24 11.24
C GLY A 196 -11.69 9.68 11.20
N ASP A 197 -10.45 9.86 10.75
CA ASP A 197 -9.84 11.19 10.61
C ASP A 197 -10.18 11.77 9.23
N ALA A 198 -11.38 12.35 9.14
CA ALA A 198 -11.91 12.88 7.88
C ALA A 198 -11.10 14.08 7.34
N ASP A 199 -10.54 14.91 8.22
CA ASP A 199 -9.78 16.09 7.81
C ASP A 199 -8.42 15.72 7.22
N ALA A 200 -7.68 14.81 7.87
CA ALA A 200 -6.44 14.31 7.30
C ALA A 200 -6.69 13.50 6.01
N ALA A 201 -7.76 12.70 5.97
CA ALA A 201 -8.14 11.97 4.76
C ALA A 201 -8.37 12.93 3.58
N ARG A 202 -9.17 13.99 3.78
CA ARG A 202 -9.43 15.01 2.78
C ARG A 202 -8.16 15.73 2.32
N MET A 203 -7.28 16.10 3.25
CA MET A 203 -6.01 16.75 2.94
C MET A 203 -5.12 15.86 2.06
N HIS A 204 -5.01 14.57 2.40
CA HIS A 204 -4.20 13.62 1.65
C HIS A 204 -4.80 13.28 0.28
N TYR A 205 -6.13 13.17 0.16
CA TYR A 205 -6.78 13.01 -1.15
C TYR A 205 -6.56 14.23 -2.05
N ARG A 206 -6.68 15.46 -1.52
CA ARG A 206 -6.37 16.68 -2.28
C ARG A 206 -4.93 16.69 -2.76
N THR A 207 -3.99 16.29 -1.91
CA THR A 207 -2.58 16.12 -2.29
C THR A 207 -2.45 15.08 -3.41
N ALA A 208 -3.13 13.94 -3.30
CA ALA A 208 -3.11 12.91 -4.34
C ALA A 208 -3.60 13.43 -5.70
N VAL A 209 -4.69 14.20 -5.74
CA VAL A 209 -5.22 14.85 -6.95
C VAL A 209 -4.22 15.86 -7.53
N ILE A 210 -3.66 16.75 -6.70
CA ILE A 210 -2.65 17.73 -7.13
C ILE A 210 -1.45 17.03 -7.78
N ARG A 211 -0.94 15.97 -7.14
CA ARG A 211 0.20 15.19 -7.63
C ARG A 211 -0.15 14.40 -8.89
N ALA A 212 -1.38 13.90 -9.02
CA ALA A 212 -1.84 13.25 -10.24
C ALA A 212 -1.85 14.20 -11.44
N ARG A 213 -2.33 15.43 -11.24
CA ARG A 213 -2.31 16.50 -12.24
C ARG A 213 -0.90 16.88 -12.66
N GLN A 214 0.01 17.02 -11.69
CA GLN A 214 1.43 17.29 -11.94
C GLN A 214 2.12 16.15 -12.69
N ALA A 215 1.65 14.91 -12.54
CA ALA A 215 2.12 13.80 -13.34
C ALA A 215 1.68 13.89 -14.81
N GLY A 216 0.64 14.66 -15.14
CA GLY A 216 0.05 14.73 -16.47
C GLY A 216 -0.65 13.44 -16.90
N MET A 217 -1.07 12.60 -15.94
CA MET A 217 -1.69 11.31 -16.21
C MET A 217 -3.20 11.40 -15.95
N CYS A 218 -3.99 11.68 -16.99
CA CYS A 218 -5.46 11.85 -16.89
C CYS A 218 -6.16 10.68 -16.19
N LEU A 219 -5.71 9.46 -16.46
CA LEU A 219 -6.27 8.26 -15.83
C LEU A 219 -6.08 8.25 -14.31
N LEU A 220 -4.92 8.67 -13.83
CA LEU A 220 -4.63 8.77 -12.40
C LEU A 220 -5.38 9.94 -11.75
N ASP A 221 -5.48 11.08 -12.44
CA ASP A 221 -6.24 12.24 -11.96
C ASP A 221 -7.72 11.87 -11.76
N SER A 222 -8.34 11.27 -12.78
CA SER A 222 -9.71 10.76 -12.68
C SER A 222 -9.87 9.72 -11.56
N TYR A 223 -8.90 8.81 -11.38
CA TYR A 223 -8.92 7.85 -10.27
C TYR A 223 -8.85 8.54 -8.89
N MET A 224 -8.01 9.54 -8.71
CA MET A 224 -7.88 10.24 -7.42
C MET A 224 -9.08 11.14 -7.14
N LEU A 225 -9.62 11.81 -8.17
CA LEU A 225 -10.87 12.57 -8.06
C LEU A 225 -12.05 11.67 -7.70
N GLY A 226 -12.23 10.54 -8.40
CA GLY A 226 -13.30 9.59 -8.09
C GLY A 226 -13.13 8.95 -6.70
N SER A 227 -11.89 8.73 -6.23
CA SER A 227 -11.63 8.22 -4.88
C SER A 227 -11.99 9.25 -3.81
N LEU A 228 -11.64 10.52 -4.03
CA LEU A 228 -12.07 11.63 -3.16
C LEU A 228 -13.59 11.79 -3.18
N ALA A 229 -14.22 11.70 -4.35
CA ALA A 229 -15.67 11.80 -4.49
C ALA A 229 -16.41 10.70 -3.72
N ALA A 230 -15.93 9.46 -3.82
CA ALA A 230 -16.44 8.33 -3.04
C ALA A 230 -16.24 8.56 -1.53
N PHE A 231 -15.10 9.12 -1.11
CA PHE A 231 -14.89 9.48 0.29
C PHE A 231 -15.88 10.56 0.77
N GLU A 232 -16.04 11.66 0.02
CA GLU A 232 -16.95 12.74 0.42
C GLU A 232 -18.40 12.25 0.46
N THR A 233 -18.81 11.42 -0.51
CA THR A 233 -20.16 10.84 -0.55
C THR A 233 -20.40 9.86 0.60
N GLU A 234 -19.54 8.85 0.75
CA GLU A 234 -19.83 7.68 1.59
C GLU A 234 -19.25 7.76 3.00
N THR A 235 -18.31 8.66 3.25
CA THR A 235 -17.64 8.78 4.56
C THR A 235 -17.91 10.15 5.17
N ALA A 236 -17.67 11.23 4.43
CA ALA A 236 -17.95 12.58 4.93
C ALA A 236 -19.44 12.99 4.85
N GLN A 237 -20.27 12.19 4.16
CA GLN A 237 -21.71 12.42 3.99
C GLN A 237 -22.03 13.76 3.29
N ASP A 238 -21.21 14.15 2.32
CA ASP A 238 -21.41 15.31 1.44
C ASP A 238 -21.61 14.85 -0.02
N PRO A 239 -22.83 14.41 -0.38
CA PRO A 239 -23.13 13.95 -1.74
C PRO A 239 -23.07 15.08 -2.78
N GLY A 240 -23.28 16.34 -2.37
CA GLY A 240 -23.20 17.49 -3.28
C GLY A 240 -21.78 17.73 -3.78
N LEU A 241 -20.81 17.74 -2.86
CA LEU A 241 -19.39 17.80 -3.22
C LEU A 241 -18.97 16.54 -4.00
N GLY A 242 -19.45 15.36 -3.58
CA GLY A 242 -19.21 14.11 -4.28
C GLY A 242 -19.63 14.14 -5.75
N LEU A 243 -20.83 14.62 -6.05
CA LEU A 243 -21.32 14.79 -7.41
C LEU A 243 -20.46 15.73 -8.25
N GLY A 244 -20.06 16.88 -7.68
CA GLY A 244 -19.19 17.83 -8.38
C GLY A 244 -17.82 17.22 -8.73
N LEU A 245 -17.23 16.47 -7.80
CA LEU A 245 -15.94 15.79 -8.01
C LEU A 245 -16.02 14.65 -9.03
N VAL A 246 -17.12 13.88 -9.03
CA VAL A 246 -17.35 12.85 -10.06
C VAL A 246 -17.48 13.47 -11.45
N GLN A 247 -18.23 14.57 -11.57
CA GLN A 247 -18.38 15.26 -12.87
C GLN A 247 -17.02 15.75 -13.40
N GLU A 248 -16.16 16.27 -12.52
CA GLU A 248 -14.79 16.62 -12.88
C GLU A 248 -13.97 15.39 -13.29
N ALA A 249 -14.07 14.29 -12.55
CA ALA A 249 -13.40 13.03 -12.87
C ALA A 249 -13.84 12.46 -14.22
N GLU A 250 -15.13 12.55 -14.57
CA GLU A 250 -15.68 12.12 -15.85
C GLU A 250 -15.17 13.01 -17.00
N HIS A 251 -15.05 14.32 -16.77
CA HIS A 251 -14.52 15.26 -17.76
C HIS A 251 -13.04 15.01 -18.07
N VAL A 252 -12.24 14.68 -17.05
CA VAL A 252 -10.81 14.40 -17.20
C VAL A 252 -10.54 13.03 -17.80
N LEU A 253 -11.44 12.05 -17.61
CA LEU A 253 -11.24 10.69 -18.11
C LEU A 253 -11.33 10.64 -19.64
N PRO A 254 -10.25 10.25 -20.36
CA PRO A 254 -10.31 10.17 -21.81
C PRO A 254 -11.30 9.12 -22.28
N SER A 255 -12.00 9.36 -23.40
CA SER A 255 -12.90 8.37 -24.00
C SER A 255 -12.20 7.09 -24.47
N SER A 256 -10.88 7.14 -24.65
CA SER A 256 -10.01 6.01 -24.97
C SER A 256 -9.51 5.26 -23.73
N ALA A 257 -9.93 5.66 -22.52
CA ALA A 257 -9.51 5.00 -21.30
C ALA A 257 -10.01 3.55 -21.25
N HIS A 258 -9.28 2.74 -20.49
CA HIS A 258 -9.60 1.32 -20.33
C HIS A 258 -11.01 1.13 -19.73
N PRO A 259 -11.80 0.12 -20.17
CA PRO A 259 -13.16 -0.12 -19.68
C PRO A 259 -13.30 -0.17 -18.16
N THR A 260 -12.34 -0.79 -17.45
CA THR A 260 -12.30 -0.79 -15.97
C THR A 260 -12.43 0.60 -15.36
N ALA A 261 -11.79 1.63 -15.94
CA ALA A 261 -11.84 2.99 -15.40
C ALA A 261 -13.24 3.60 -15.57
N HIS A 262 -13.84 3.42 -16.75
CA HIS A 262 -15.22 3.87 -17.01
C HIS A 262 -16.24 3.12 -16.14
N ALA A 263 -16.09 1.80 -15.97
CA ALA A 263 -16.97 0.99 -15.15
C ALA A 263 -16.92 1.43 -13.68
N TRP A 264 -15.71 1.55 -13.12
CA TRP A 264 -15.51 2.00 -11.75
C TRP A 264 -16.05 3.41 -11.52
N LEU A 265 -15.72 4.36 -12.40
CA LEU A 265 -16.18 5.75 -12.24
C LEU A 265 -17.70 5.87 -12.37
N ALA A 266 -18.32 5.13 -13.29
CA ALA A 266 -19.77 5.08 -13.42
C ALA A 266 -20.45 4.51 -12.15
N CYS A 267 -19.82 3.55 -11.49
CA CYS A 267 -20.26 3.04 -10.19
C CYS A 267 -20.16 4.09 -9.07
N VAL A 268 -19.05 4.84 -8.99
CA VAL A 268 -18.92 5.96 -8.04
C VAL A 268 -19.97 7.04 -8.33
N THR A 269 -20.23 7.32 -9.60
CA THR A 269 -21.27 8.25 -10.04
C THR A 269 -22.66 7.81 -9.59
N ALA A 270 -22.97 6.52 -9.73
CA ALA A 270 -24.23 5.96 -9.28
C ALA A 270 -24.44 6.14 -7.77
N LEU A 271 -23.41 5.92 -6.95
CA LEU A 271 -23.52 6.15 -5.50
C LEU A 271 -23.71 7.63 -5.16
N ALA A 272 -23.02 8.54 -5.85
CA ALA A 272 -23.20 9.97 -5.64
C ALA A 272 -24.63 10.42 -5.96
N HIS A 273 -25.21 9.94 -7.08
CA HIS A 273 -26.62 10.20 -7.40
C HIS A 273 -27.57 9.55 -6.38
N ALA A 274 -27.30 8.32 -5.97
CA ALA A 274 -28.15 7.59 -5.03
C ALA A 274 -28.18 8.28 -3.65
N ALA A 275 -27.02 8.72 -3.16
CA ALA A 275 -26.90 9.48 -1.92
C ALA A 275 -27.59 10.86 -2.00
N ALA A 276 -27.73 11.43 -3.20
CA ALA A 276 -28.52 12.64 -3.44
C ALA A 276 -30.03 12.37 -3.68
N GLY A 277 -30.47 11.11 -3.66
CA GLY A 277 -31.85 10.71 -3.92
C GLY A 277 -32.27 10.72 -5.40
N ASP A 278 -31.33 10.88 -6.33
CA ASP A 278 -31.58 10.91 -7.77
C ASP A 278 -31.64 9.49 -8.36
N ARG A 279 -32.85 8.91 -8.37
CA ARG A 279 -33.12 7.58 -8.91
C ARG A 279 -32.76 7.46 -10.41
N ALA A 280 -33.06 8.49 -11.20
CA ALA A 280 -32.86 8.45 -12.64
C ALA A 280 -31.36 8.49 -12.99
N GLY A 281 -30.61 9.40 -12.37
CA GLY A 281 -29.16 9.49 -12.51
C GLY A 281 -28.46 8.21 -12.02
N THR A 282 -28.93 7.64 -10.90
CA THR A 282 -28.43 6.36 -10.39
C THR A 282 -28.60 5.22 -11.40
N ALA A 283 -29.81 5.03 -11.93
CA ALA A 283 -30.09 3.98 -12.90
C ALA A 283 -29.28 4.15 -14.20
N GLN A 284 -29.16 5.39 -14.70
CA GLN A 284 -28.36 5.69 -15.88
C GLN A 284 -26.87 5.36 -15.66
N ALA A 285 -26.33 5.73 -14.50
CA ALA A 285 -24.93 5.49 -14.14
C ALA A 285 -24.65 3.99 -13.96
N LEU A 286 -25.52 3.23 -13.28
CA LEU A 286 -25.40 1.77 -13.15
C LEU A 286 -25.42 1.09 -14.52
N ALA A 287 -26.34 1.47 -15.41
CA ALA A 287 -26.40 0.91 -16.77
C ALA A 287 -25.12 1.21 -17.58
N ARG A 288 -24.48 2.38 -17.38
CA ARG A 288 -23.16 2.68 -17.97
C ARG A 288 -22.09 1.74 -17.40
N ALA A 289 -22.09 1.57 -16.08
CA ALA A 289 -21.14 0.69 -15.39
C ALA A 289 -21.22 -0.76 -15.90
N GLU A 290 -22.43 -1.32 -16.00
CA GLU A 290 -22.67 -2.67 -16.52
C GLU A 290 -22.16 -2.85 -17.95
N ARG A 291 -22.43 -1.87 -18.82
CA ARG A 291 -21.95 -1.90 -20.21
C ARG A 291 -20.42 -1.94 -20.28
N HIS A 292 -19.73 -1.13 -19.50
CA HIS A 292 -18.27 -1.10 -19.51
C HIS A 292 -17.66 -2.34 -18.85
N ALA A 293 -18.23 -2.80 -17.74
CA ALA A 293 -17.76 -3.98 -17.02
C ALA A 293 -17.90 -5.25 -17.86
N GLY A 294 -18.97 -5.37 -18.66
CA GLY A 294 -19.26 -6.51 -19.52
C GLY A 294 -18.53 -6.54 -20.86
N ARG A 295 -17.66 -5.56 -21.17
CA ARG A 295 -16.89 -5.58 -22.42
C ARG A 295 -15.85 -6.70 -22.39
N SER A 296 -15.67 -7.38 -23.52
CA SER A 296 -14.68 -8.46 -23.66
C SER A 296 -13.23 -8.00 -23.53
N ASP A 297 -12.95 -6.72 -23.81
CA ASP A 297 -11.64 -6.09 -23.66
C ASP A 297 -11.41 -5.52 -22.25
N ASN A 298 -12.32 -5.77 -21.30
CA ASN A 298 -12.13 -5.43 -19.88
C ASN A 298 -11.27 -6.49 -19.16
N THR A 299 -10.08 -6.72 -19.69
CA THR A 299 -9.11 -7.70 -19.22
C THR A 299 -7.79 -6.98 -18.98
N ASP A 300 -7.07 -7.28 -17.91
CA ASP A 300 -5.75 -6.69 -17.60
C ASP A 300 -5.76 -5.16 -17.43
N PRO A 301 -6.37 -4.63 -16.35
CA PRO A 301 -6.52 -3.20 -16.20
C PRO A 301 -5.16 -2.49 -16.06
N PRO A 302 -5.04 -1.26 -16.55
CA PRO A 302 -3.86 -0.45 -16.31
C PRO A 302 -3.77 -0.02 -14.84
N TRP A 303 -2.56 0.34 -14.40
CA TRP A 303 -2.36 1.07 -13.15
C TRP A 303 -3.24 2.34 -13.14
N PRO A 304 -3.88 2.71 -12.00
CA PRO A 304 -3.68 2.22 -10.63
C PRO A 304 -4.50 0.98 -10.19
N TRP A 305 -5.30 0.39 -11.07
CA TRP A 305 -6.08 -0.81 -10.72
C TRP A 305 -5.21 -2.07 -10.69
N VAL A 306 -5.46 -2.93 -9.69
CA VAL A 306 -4.79 -4.22 -9.55
C VAL A 306 -5.60 -5.35 -10.19
N PHE A 307 -6.93 -5.21 -10.22
CA PHE A 307 -7.87 -6.20 -10.78
C PHE A 307 -8.96 -5.51 -11.59
N PRO A 308 -9.47 -6.15 -12.67
CA PRO A 308 -10.55 -5.59 -13.47
C PRO A 308 -11.74 -5.17 -12.61
N PHE A 309 -12.43 -4.11 -13.00
CA PHE A 309 -13.73 -3.79 -12.42
C PHE A 309 -14.82 -4.52 -13.21
N ASP A 310 -15.31 -5.62 -12.65
CA ASP A 310 -16.17 -6.59 -13.32
C ASP A 310 -17.65 -6.46 -12.92
N THR A 311 -18.51 -7.27 -13.55
CA THR A 311 -19.96 -7.27 -13.29
C THR A 311 -20.28 -7.60 -11.83
N ALA A 312 -19.46 -8.43 -11.16
CA ALA A 312 -19.63 -8.75 -9.74
C ALA A 312 -19.51 -7.49 -8.87
N LYS A 313 -18.50 -6.65 -9.13
CA LYS A 313 -18.34 -5.37 -8.44
C LYS A 313 -19.48 -4.40 -8.75
N VAL A 314 -19.95 -4.34 -10.01
CA VAL A 314 -21.11 -3.51 -10.37
C VAL A 314 -22.36 -3.93 -9.59
N THR A 315 -22.62 -5.22 -9.43
CA THR A 315 -23.72 -5.74 -8.61
C THR A 315 -23.63 -5.30 -7.15
N GLY A 316 -22.43 -5.29 -6.56
CA GLY A 316 -22.21 -4.73 -5.22
C GLY A 316 -22.60 -3.25 -5.13
N TYR A 317 -22.23 -2.45 -6.13
CA TYR A 317 -22.61 -1.03 -6.20
C TYR A 317 -24.10 -0.82 -6.43
N ARG A 318 -24.77 -1.69 -7.19
CA ARG A 318 -26.24 -1.69 -7.34
C ARG A 318 -26.93 -1.93 -6.00
N ALA A 319 -26.42 -2.88 -5.19
CA ALA A 319 -26.94 -3.13 -3.85
C ALA A 319 -26.79 -1.89 -2.94
N LEU A 320 -25.60 -1.28 -2.93
CA LEU A 320 -25.33 -0.06 -2.18
C LEU A 320 -26.23 1.11 -2.61
N ALA A 321 -26.39 1.31 -3.93
CA ALA A 321 -27.26 2.36 -4.46
C ALA A 321 -28.72 2.15 -4.03
N ALA A 322 -29.23 0.91 -4.05
CA ALA A 322 -30.58 0.60 -3.56
C ALA A 322 -30.74 0.86 -2.05
N VAL A 323 -29.70 0.62 -1.24
CA VAL A 323 -29.73 1.01 0.18
C VAL A 323 -29.87 2.53 0.33
N ARG A 324 -29.11 3.33 -0.44
CA ARG A 324 -29.17 4.80 -0.37
C ARG A 324 -30.50 5.37 -0.85
N LEU A 325 -31.17 4.70 -1.80
CA LEU A 325 -32.47 5.08 -2.35
C LEU A 325 -33.67 4.62 -1.50
N ASP A 326 -33.42 3.98 -0.36
CA ASP A 326 -34.43 3.37 0.53
C ASP A 326 -35.29 2.31 -0.19
N GLU A 327 -34.62 1.43 -0.95
CA GLU A 327 -35.25 0.35 -1.73
C GLU A 327 -34.81 -1.03 -1.18
N PRO A 328 -35.30 -1.43 0.01
CA PRO A 328 -34.75 -2.55 0.78
C PRO A 328 -34.84 -3.91 0.08
N ASP A 329 -35.95 -4.18 -0.63
CA ASP A 329 -36.12 -5.45 -1.35
C ASP A 329 -35.15 -5.58 -2.53
N GLN A 330 -34.93 -4.48 -3.25
CA GLN A 330 -33.96 -4.44 -4.35
C GLN A 330 -32.52 -4.57 -3.83
N ALA A 331 -32.20 -3.90 -2.72
CA ALA A 331 -30.90 -4.02 -2.07
C ALA A 331 -30.61 -5.47 -1.64
N ARG A 332 -31.58 -6.13 -0.99
CA ARG A 332 -31.45 -7.54 -0.57
C ARG A 332 -31.25 -8.48 -1.74
N ALA A 333 -32.02 -8.32 -2.82
CA ALA A 333 -31.87 -9.11 -4.03
C ALA A 333 -30.48 -8.93 -4.65
N ALA A 334 -30.02 -7.68 -4.78
CA ALA A 334 -28.69 -7.38 -5.33
C ALA A 334 -27.54 -7.93 -4.44
N PHE A 335 -27.66 -7.86 -3.11
CA PHE A 335 -26.68 -8.46 -2.20
C PHE A 335 -26.65 -9.99 -2.28
N ALA A 336 -27.78 -10.63 -2.57
CA ALA A 336 -27.84 -12.08 -2.77
C ALA A 336 -27.16 -12.52 -4.09
N GLU A 337 -27.20 -11.66 -5.11
CA GLU A 337 -26.53 -11.88 -6.40
C GLU A 337 -25.03 -11.54 -6.36
N ALA A 338 -24.61 -10.66 -5.45
CA ALA A 338 -23.23 -10.19 -5.34
C ALA A 338 -22.30 -11.33 -4.88
N PRO A 339 -21.31 -11.75 -5.70
CA PRO A 339 -20.32 -12.71 -5.27
C PRO A 339 -19.49 -12.14 -4.11
N ARG A 340 -19.34 -12.89 -3.02
CA ARG A 340 -18.50 -12.50 -1.86
C ARG A 340 -17.02 -12.88 -2.00
N ASN A 341 -16.62 -13.35 -3.19
CA ASN A 341 -15.28 -13.90 -3.39
C ASN A 341 -14.24 -12.78 -3.54
N GLY A 342 -13.15 -12.85 -2.76
CA GLY A 342 -11.99 -11.96 -2.90
C GLY A 342 -12.09 -10.60 -2.21
N THR A 343 -13.19 -10.32 -1.49
CA THR A 343 -13.32 -9.10 -0.67
C THR A 343 -12.53 -9.26 0.64
N ASN A 344 -11.80 -8.22 1.05
CA ASN A 344 -11.11 -8.25 2.34
C ASN A 344 -12.11 -8.12 3.51
N ALA A 345 -11.71 -8.58 4.70
CA ALA A 345 -12.60 -8.64 5.87
C ALA A 345 -13.21 -7.28 6.24
N LYS A 346 -12.44 -6.18 6.11
CA LYS A 346 -12.92 -4.82 6.41
C LYS A 346 -14.00 -4.37 5.43
N GLN A 347 -13.78 -4.54 4.14
CA GLN A 347 -14.75 -4.21 3.10
C GLN A 347 -16.02 -5.07 3.22
N GLU A 348 -15.85 -6.36 3.49
CA GLU A 348 -16.98 -7.28 3.72
C GLU A 348 -17.80 -6.88 4.95
N ALA A 349 -17.16 -6.40 6.01
CA ALA A 349 -17.87 -5.87 7.18
C ALA A 349 -18.63 -4.58 6.87
N ILE A 350 -18.10 -3.68 6.04
CA ILE A 350 -18.85 -2.51 5.55
C ILE A 350 -20.10 -2.96 4.80
N LEU A 351 -19.96 -3.84 3.80
CA LEU A 351 -21.10 -4.36 3.02
C LEU A 351 -22.13 -5.06 3.91
N ARG A 352 -21.69 -5.72 4.99
CA ARG A 352 -22.57 -6.38 5.95
C ARG A 352 -23.43 -5.38 6.74
N VAL A 353 -22.92 -4.21 7.09
CA VAL A 353 -23.74 -3.15 7.70
C VAL A 353 -24.77 -2.63 6.70
N GLU A 354 -24.40 -2.47 5.44
CA GLU A 354 -25.32 -2.02 4.38
C GLU A 354 -26.43 -3.04 4.13
N LEU A 355 -26.11 -4.34 4.14
CA LEU A 355 -27.11 -5.41 4.11
C LEU A 355 -27.99 -5.41 5.37
N ALA A 356 -27.43 -5.13 6.55
CA ALA A 356 -28.22 -4.97 7.76
C ALA A 356 -29.27 -3.86 7.62
N THR A 357 -28.88 -2.70 7.07
CA THR A 357 -29.80 -1.60 6.77
C THR A 357 -30.92 -2.06 5.83
N ALA A 358 -30.61 -2.83 4.78
CA ALA A 358 -31.61 -3.37 3.87
C ALA A 358 -32.60 -4.34 4.55
N HIS A 359 -32.12 -5.22 5.45
CA HIS A 359 -32.99 -6.10 6.23
C HIS A 359 -33.89 -5.32 7.18
N ALA A 360 -33.34 -4.30 7.87
CA ALA A 360 -34.14 -3.47 8.77
C ALA A 360 -35.23 -2.67 8.02
N GLY A 361 -34.92 -2.13 6.84
CA GLY A 361 -35.90 -1.46 5.98
C GLY A 361 -37.02 -2.40 5.49
N ALA A 362 -36.72 -3.69 5.33
CA ALA A 362 -37.71 -4.73 5.02
C ALA A 362 -38.47 -5.28 6.26
N GLY A 363 -38.21 -4.74 7.45
CA GLY A 363 -38.84 -5.15 8.71
C GLY A 363 -38.21 -6.38 9.38
N ASP A 364 -37.11 -6.92 8.85
CA ASP A 364 -36.39 -8.08 9.37
C ASP A 364 -35.31 -7.65 10.38
N LEU A 365 -35.76 -7.15 11.54
CA LEU A 365 -34.89 -6.55 12.55
C LEU A 365 -33.92 -7.56 13.18
N ASP A 366 -34.33 -8.81 13.39
CA ASP A 366 -33.47 -9.81 14.02
C ASP A 366 -32.23 -10.10 13.17
N GLU A 367 -32.42 -10.31 11.86
CA GLU A 367 -31.32 -10.52 10.93
C GLU A 367 -30.46 -9.26 10.77
N ALA A 368 -31.09 -8.08 10.72
CA ALA A 368 -30.37 -6.82 10.64
C ALA A 368 -29.41 -6.61 11.82
N PHE A 369 -29.88 -6.81 13.05
CA PHE A 369 -29.04 -6.65 14.24
C PHE A 369 -27.98 -7.75 14.38
N ARG A 370 -28.26 -8.97 13.90
CA ARG A 370 -27.25 -10.04 13.80
C ARG A 370 -26.09 -9.64 12.88
N LEU A 371 -26.40 -9.14 11.68
CA LEU A 371 -25.42 -8.69 10.70
C LEU A 371 -24.61 -7.49 11.21
N ALA A 372 -25.26 -6.50 11.81
CA ALA A 372 -24.59 -5.35 12.42
C ALA A 372 -23.64 -5.78 13.57
N SER A 373 -24.06 -6.76 14.38
CA SER A 373 -23.27 -7.33 15.46
C SER A 373 -22.03 -8.08 14.97
N GLU A 374 -22.12 -8.79 13.84
CA GLU A 374 -20.98 -9.43 13.19
C GLU A 374 -19.99 -8.39 12.65
N ALA A 375 -20.50 -7.36 11.97
CA ALA A 375 -19.67 -6.25 11.47
C ALA A 375 -18.94 -5.53 12.61
N LEU A 376 -19.59 -5.34 13.77
CA LEU A 376 -18.95 -4.81 14.97
C LEU A 376 -17.79 -5.69 15.45
N GLY A 377 -17.91 -7.02 15.31
CA GLY A 377 -16.81 -7.94 15.62
C GLY A 377 -15.57 -7.66 14.77
N THR A 378 -15.76 -7.43 13.47
CA THR A 378 -14.67 -7.02 12.57
C THR A 378 -14.13 -5.63 12.90
N ALA A 379 -15.00 -4.67 13.21
CA ALA A 379 -14.60 -3.32 13.62
C ALA A 379 -13.63 -3.37 14.82
N ILE A 380 -13.93 -4.20 15.82
CA ILE A 380 -13.08 -4.39 17.01
C ILE A 380 -11.77 -5.09 16.64
N ALA A 381 -11.84 -6.19 15.88
CA ALA A 381 -10.66 -6.97 15.51
C ALA A 381 -9.62 -6.13 14.75
N PHE A 382 -10.09 -5.26 13.85
CA PHE A 382 -9.22 -4.39 13.06
C PHE A 382 -9.03 -2.99 13.67
N GLY A 383 -9.79 -2.62 14.71
CA GLY A 383 -9.90 -1.24 15.20
C GLY A 383 -10.17 -0.25 14.07
N SER A 384 -11.17 -0.55 13.25
CA SER A 384 -11.64 0.32 12.16
C SER A 384 -12.75 1.21 12.68
N THR A 385 -12.44 2.50 12.84
CA THR A 385 -13.40 3.54 13.23
C THR A 385 -14.50 3.66 12.18
N ARG A 386 -14.13 3.55 10.89
CA ARG A 386 -15.08 3.65 9.77
C ARG A 386 -16.20 2.60 9.84
N ILE A 387 -15.89 1.36 10.21
CA ILE A 387 -16.92 0.31 10.39
C ILE A 387 -17.72 0.58 11.66
N LEU A 388 -17.04 0.97 12.75
CA LEU A 388 -17.69 1.27 14.03
C LEU A 388 -18.72 2.41 13.90
N GLU A 389 -18.39 3.48 13.19
CA GLU A 389 -19.28 4.61 12.94
C GLU A 389 -20.51 4.20 12.11
N ARG A 390 -20.32 3.33 11.10
CA ARG A 390 -21.45 2.77 10.34
C ARG A 390 -22.38 1.93 11.23
N VAL A 391 -21.83 1.10 12.12
CA VAL A 391 -22.64 0.34 13.08
C VAL A 391 -23.39 1.27 14.04
N ARG A 392 -22.73 2.34 14.52
CA ARG A 392 -23.38 3.36 15.38
C ARG A 392 -24.49 4.10 14.63
N ALA A 393 -24.26 4.48 13.38
CA ALA A 393 -25.26 5.13 12.54
C ALA A 393 -26.48 4.21 12.30
N PHE A 394 -26.25 2.94 11.95
CA PHE A 394 -27.30 1.93 11.85
C PHE A 394 -28.09 1.84 13.17
N ARG A 395 -27.40 1.72 14.31
CA ARG A 395 -28.05 1.62 15.61
C ARG A 395 -28.89 2.85 15.95
N SER A 396 -28.40 4.04 15.62
CA SER A 396 -29.10 5.30 15.87
C SER A 396 -30.35 5.47 15.00
N ALA A 397 -30.36 4.92 13.79
CA ALA A 397 -31.49 5.00 12.87
C ALA A 397 -32.68 4.12 13.30
N HIS A 398 -32.43 3.03 14.03
CA HIS A 398 -33.45 2.10 14.49
C HIS A 398 -33.63 2.27 16.00
N GLY A 399 -34.62 3.09 16.42
CA GLY A 399 -34.79 3.66 17.77
C GLY A 399 -34.78 2.71 18.98
N ALA A 400 -35.30 3.17 20.12
CA ALA A 400 -35.28 2.37 21.35
C ALA A 400 -36.24 1.17 21.24
N SER A 401 -35.68 -0.05 21.16
CA SER A 401 -36.43 -1.29 21.19
C SER A 401 -35.97 -2.16 22.35
N GLY A 402 -36.92 -2.75 23.06
CA GLY A 402 -36.68 -3.75 24.11
C GLY A 402 -36.38 -5.14 23.55
N ALA A 403 -36.09 -5.28 22.25
CA ALA A 403 -35.68 -6.57 21.69
C ALA A 403 -34.28 -6.96 22.20
N ARG A 404 -34.07 -8.26 22.39
CA ARG A 404 -32.82 -8.81 22.93
C ARG A 404 -31.61 -8.47 22.05
N CYS A 405 -31.77 -8.60 20.74
CA CYS A 405 -30.72 -8.31 19.75
C CYS A 405 -30.22 -6.85 19.81
N VAL A 406 -31.11 -5.91 20.14
CA VAL A 406 -30.79 -4.49 20.29
C VAL A 406 -29.96 -4.24 21.55
N ARG A 407 -30.36 -4.83 22.69
CA ARG A 407 -29.60 -4.75 23.94
C ARG A 407 -28.20 -5.36 23.82
N GLU A 408 -28.09 -6.53 23.18
CA GLU A 408 -26.78 -7.18 23.00
C GLU A 408 -25.82 -6.32 22.17
N LEU A 409 -26.32 -5.60 21.16
CA LEU A 409 -25.50 -4.65 20.40
C LEU A 409 -25.13 -3.41 21.25
N ASP A 410 -26.07 -2.87 22.02
CA ASP A 410 -25.87 -1.72 22.91
C ASP A 410 -24.81 -2.01 23.98
N ASP A 411 -24.91 -3.16 24.64
CA ASP A 411 -23.95 -3.59 25.67
C ASP A 411 -22.52 -3.68 25.09
N ARG A 412 -22.39 -4.20 23.87
CA ARG A 412 -21.09 -4.29 23.18
C ARG A 412 -20.55 -2.93 22.78
N LEU A 413 -21.40 -1.99 22.36
CA LEU A 413 -21.00 -0.62 22.04
C LEU A 413 -20.60 0.16 23.30
N ALA A 414 -21.29 -0.04 24.42
CA ALA A 414 -20.98 0.59 25.70
C ALA A 414 -19.60 0.18 26.23
N VAL A 415 -19.28 -1.13 26.20
CA VAL A 415 -17.95 -1.65 26.59
C VAL A 415 -16.80 -1.00 25.80
N LEU A 416 -17.05 -0.56 24.56
CA LEU A 416 -16.04 0.13 23.76
C LEU A 416 -15.86 1.60 24.16
N ALA A 417 -16.95 2.28 24.55
CA ALA A 417 -16.89 3.66 25.02
C ALA A 417 -16.07 3.78 26.32
N ASP A 418 -16.30 2.86 27.26
CA ASP A 418 -15.58 2.83 28.55
C ASP A 418 -14.06 2.60 28.37
N ARG A 419 -13.66 1.86 27.33
CA ARG A 419 -12.26 1.58 27.01
C ARG A 419 -11.53 2.76 26.37
N THR A 420 -12.25 3.58 25.59
CA THR A 420 -11.68 4.81 25.03
C THR A 420 -11.44 5.88 26.11
N ASP A 421 -12.32 5.97 27.11
CA ASP A 421 -12.19 6.94 28.20
C ASP A 421 -11.10 6.59 29.22
N THR A 422 -10.71 5.31 29.33
CA THR A 422 -9.62 4.86 30.22
C THR A 422 -8.23 4.90 29.58
N SER A 423 -8.13 5.20 28.28
CA SER A 423 -6.88 5.17 27.51
C SER A 423 -6.40 6.56 27.04
N GLY A 424 -7.15 7.62 27.33
CA GLY A 424 -6.76 9.03 27.16
C GLY A 424 -6.20 9.61 28.45
#